data_AF-A0A0K8R345-F1
#
_entry.id   AF-A0A0K8R345-F1
#
_cell.length_a   1.000
_cell.length_b   1.000
_cell.length_c   1.000
_cell.angle_alpha   90.00
_cell.angle_beta   90.00
_cell.angle_gamma   90.00
#
_symmetry.space_group_name_H-M   'P 1'
#
loop_
_entity.id
_entity.type
_entity.pdbx_description
1 polymer ?
#
loop_
_entity_poly.entity_id
_entity_poly.type
_entity_poly.pdbx_seq_one_letter_code
_entity_poly.pdbx_strand_id
1 'polypeptide(L)'
;MNAKFRSVSICILVLLTQHVMAYPEIRIDDDRNYEQYQDINQALQNSDSLSWMYRRTYTPEPDDPEYACVYAIVTRLPEEGQYMFLQGWTKADNTTTEVPLHVNTTKTEGYGYLREKDNAMHVTLNLPQLGLHKDFGIYKLIYSDNKECDILRVTSKQNGFACEMYLHSTALGKGVPPDCDRIYRYACGKEDRYHYQVYKKECKMHNRT
;
A
#
# COMPACT_ATOMS: atom_id res chain seq x y z
N MET A 1 34.65 65.79 -15.68
CA MET A 1 34.70 64.33 -15.96
C MET A 1 33.76 63.64 -14.98
N ASN A 2 32.53 63.31 -15.40
CA ASN A 2 31.52 62.71 -14.53
C ASN A 2 31.49 61.20 -14.75
N ALA A 3 32.05 60.43 -13.82
CA ALA A 3 31.99 58.98 -13.83
C ALA A 3 30.62 58.52 -13.31
N LYS A 4 29.80 57.94 -14.20
CA LYS A 4 28.55 57.27 -13.84
C LYS A 4 28.87 55.88 -13.32
N PHE A 5 28.80 55.68 -12.00
CA PHE A 5 28.75 54.34 -11.41
C PHE A 5 27.39 53.72 -11.73
N ARG A 6 27.37 52.70 -12.60
CA ARG A 6 26.20 51.85 -12.81
C ARG A 6 26.25 50.72 -11.78
N SER A 7 25.31 50.74 -10.84
CA SER A 7 25.06 49.61 -9.93
C SER A 7 24.48 48.45 -10.73
N VAL A 8 25.23 47.35 -10.84
CA VAL A 8 24.74 46.09 -11.42
C VAL A 8 24.14 45.29 -10.26
N SER A 9 22.81 45.30 -10.17
CA SER A 9 22.08 44.46 -9.22
C SER A 9 22.08 43.02 -9.75
N ILE A 10 22.93 42.17 -9.17
CA ILE A 10 22.97 40.74 -9.49
C ILE A 10 21.85 40.07 -8.70
N CYS A 11 20.69 39.88 -9.33
CA CYS A 11 19.63 39.01 -8.81
C CYS A 11 20.09 37.55 -8.95
N ILE A 12 20.60 36.97 -7.87
CA ILE A 12 20.81 35.52 -7.76
C ILE A 12 19.43 34.88 -7.55
N LEU A 13 18.79 34.48 -8.65
CA LEU A 13 17.64 33.57 -8.61
C LEU A 13 18.16 32.18 -8.22
N VAL A 14 18.11 31.86 -6.93
CA VAL A 14 18.28 30.48 -6.46
C VAL A 14 17.03 29.71 -6.90
N LEU A 15 17.10 29.07 -8.07
CA LEU A 15 16.15 28.06 -8.49
C LEU A 15 16.29 26.86 -7.55
N LEU A 16 15.58 26.89 -6.42
CA LEU A 16 15.26 25.69 -5.66
C LEU A 16 14.29 24.87 -6.53
N THR A 17 14.81 24.16 -7.52
CA THR A 17 14.07 23.07 -8.15
C THR A 17 13.91 22.02 -7.07
N GLN A 18 12.80 22.05 -6.33
CA GLN A 18 12.31 20.87 -5.64
C GLN A 18 12.31 19.77 -6.70
N HIS A 19 13.21 18.80 -6.56
CA HIS A 19 13.14 17.58 -7.33
C HIS A 19 11.87 16.88 -6.84
N VAL A 20 10.72 17.27 -7.40
CA VAL A 20 9.52 16.45 -7.33
C VAL A 20 9.93 15.20 -8.08
N MET A 21 10.33 14.15 -7.35
CA MET A 21 10.40 12.83 -7.93
C MET A 21 8.97 12.50 -8.34
N ALA A 22 8.64 12.79 -9.60
CA ALA A 22 7.44 12.29 -10.20
C ALA A 22 7.59 10.77 -10.18
N TYR A 23 6.90 10.12 -9.25
CA TYR A 23 6.79 8.67 -9.26
C TYR A 23 6.04 8.33 -10.56
N PRO A 24 6.59 7.52 -11.47
CA PRO A 24 5.97 7.21 -12.75
C PRO A 24 4.82 6.21 -12.54
N GLU A 25 3.80 6.63 -11.81
CA GLU A 25 2.62 5.87 -11.44
C GLU A 25 1.45 6.21 -12.36
N ILE A 26 0.48 5.29 -12.45
CA ILE A 26 -0.75 5.49 -13.22
C ILE A 26 -1.94 5.17 -12.30
N ARG A 27 -2.84 6.15 -12.17
CA ARG A 27 -4.03 6.09 -11.31
C ARG A 27 -5.17 5.29 -11.92
N ILE A 28 -4.89 4.03 -12.26
CA ILE A 28 -5.93 3.10 -12.72
C ILE A 28 -6.94 2.74 -11.62
N ASP A 29 -6.56 2.92 -10.35
CA ASP A 29 -7.45 2.87 -9.19
C ASP A 29 -8.50 3.99 -9.17
N ASP A 30 -8.49 4.89 -10.14
CA ASP A 30 -9.51 5.92 -10.37
C ASP A 30 -10.14 5.82 -11.78
N ASP A 31 -9.69 4.89 -12.63
CA ASP A 31 -10.18 4.70 -14.00
C ASP A 31 -11.35 3.71 -14.05
N ARG A 32 -12.44 4.11 -14.71
CA ARG A 32 -13.66 3.30 -14.87
C ARG A 32 -13.38 1.95 -15.55
N ASN A 33 -12.41 1.88 -16.47
CA ASN A 33 -12.11 0.65 -17.20
C ASN A 33 -11.55 -0.47 -16.29
N TYR A 34 -11.07 -0.11 -15.10
CA TYR A 34 -10.49 -1.03 -14.13
C TYR A 34 -11.41 -1.32 -12.95
N GLU A 35 -12.59 -0.67 -12.85
CA GLU A 35 -13.53 -0.85 -11.73
C GLU A 35 -13.91 -2.31 -11.50
N GLN A 36 -14.04 -3.09 -12.57
CA GLN A 36 -14.34 -4.52 -12.52
C GLN A 36 -13.33 -5.38 -11.72
N TYR A 37 -12.12 -4.87 -11.48
CA TYR A 37 -11.05 -5.52 -10.70
C TYR A 37 -10.90 -4.95 -9.28
N GLN A 38 -11.82 -4.07 -8.86
CA GLN A 38 -11.66 -3.21 -7.69
C GLN A 38 -12.79 -3.40 -6.66
N ASP A 39 -13.42 -4.58 -6.62
CA ASP A 39 -14.34 -4.96 -5.55
C ASP A 39 -13.55 -5.44 -4.32
N ILE A 40 -13.34 -4.53 -3.35
CA ILE A 40 -12.53 -4.85 -2.16
C ILE A 40 -13.19 -5.90 -1.27
N ASN A 41 -14.53 -5.95 -1.22
CA ASN A 41 -15.23 -6.94 -0.43
C ASN A 41 -15.02 -8.34 -1.02
N GLN A 42 -15.01 -8.46 -2.35
CA GLN A 42 -14.72 -9.71 -3.04
C GLN A 42 -13.27 -10.17 -2.78
N ALA A 43 -12.29 -9.28 -2.88
CA ALA A 43 -10.89 -9.57 -2.60
C ALA A 43 -10.68 -10.07 -1.15
N LEU A 44 -11.26 -9.35 -0.17
CA LEU A 44 -11.14 -9.70 1.27
C LEU A 44 -11.91 -10.97 1.67
N GLN A 45 -12.83 -11.44 0.83
CA GLN A 45 -13.60 -12.68 1.05
C GLN A 45 -13.00 -13.89 0.32
N ASN A 46 -11.75 -13.79 -0.15
CA ASN A 46 -11.01 -14.93 -0.68
C ASN A 46 -10.98 -16.09 0.34
N SER A 47 -11.13 -17.32 -0.15
CA SER A 47 -11.04 -18.54 0.68
C SER A 47 -9.68 -18.72 1.35
N ASP A 48 -8.62 -18.16 0.76
CA ASP A 48 -7.29 -18.09 1.36
C ASP A 48 -7.14 -16.79 2.14
N SER A 49 -7.48 -16.85 3.44
CA SER A 49 -7.50 -15.69 4.32
C SER A 49 -6.11 -15.14 4.68
N LEU A 50 -5.04 -15.89 4.39
CA LEU A 50 -3.67 -15.50 4.72
C LEU A 50 -2.99 -14.89 3.49
N SER A 51 -2.59 -13.63 3.61
CA SER A 51 -1.86 -12.92 2.56
C SER A 51 -0.54 -12.38 3.08
N TRP A 52 0.49 -12.42 2.25
CA TRP A 52 1.80 -11.87 2.53
C TRP A 52 2.07 -10.66 1.64
N MET A 53 2.56 -9.57 2.22
CA MET A 53 3.08 -8.45 1.42
C MET A 53 4.31 -8.94 0.68
N TYR A 54 4.18 -9.07 -0.64
CA TYR A 54 5.25 -9.56 -1.48
C TYR A 54 6.25 -8.45 -1.81
N ARG A 55 5.75 -7.28 -2.23
CA ARG A 55 6.56 -6.10 -2.54
C ARG A 55 5.80 -4.80 -2.31
N ARG A 56 6.55 -3.70 -2.22
CA ARG A 56 6.02 -2.34 -2.08
C ARG A 56 6.90 -1.30 -2.77
N THR A 57 6.43 -0.05 -2.83
CA THR A 57 7.14 1.06 -3.48
C THR A 57 7.95 1.98 -2.58
N TYR A 58 7.89 1.76 -1.27
CA TYR A 58 8.56 2.57 -0.26
C TYR A 58 9.50 1.73 0.59
N THR A 59 10.57 2.35 1.06
CA THR A 59 11.55 1.71 1.94
C THR A 59 10.96 1.58 3.35
N PRO A 60 11.17 0.46 4.06
CA PRO A 60 10.84 0.40 5.48
C PRO A 60 11.68 1.37 6.29
N GLU A 61 11.06 2.06 7.23
CA GLU A 61 11.78 2.67 8.35
C GLU A 61 11.89 1.66 9.51
N PRO A 62 12.95 1.67 10.32
CA PRO A 62 13.14 0.69 11.40
C PRO A 62 11.97 0.58 12.39
N ASP A 63 11.27 1.70 12.61
CA ASP A 63 10.11 1.79 13.51
C ASP A 63 8.77 1.53 12.79
N ASP A 64 8.80 1.27 11.48
CA ASP A 64 7.59 0.95 10.72
C ASP A 64 7.05 -0.43 11.11
N PRO A 65 5.72 -0.56 11.31
CA PRO A 65 5.08 -1.84 11.47
C PRO A 65 5.09 -2.70 10.20
N GLU A 66 5.61 -2.19 9.08
CA GLU A 66 5.74 -2.95 7.84
C GLU A 66 7.23 -3.28 7.52
N TYR A 67 8.11 -3.35 8.53
CA TYR A 67 9.56 -3.46 8.30
C TYR A 67 9.95 -4.63 7.36
N ALA A 68 9.66 -5.88 7.74
CA ALA A 68 9.91 -7.08 6.94
C ALA A 68 8.89 -8.18 7.22
N CYS A 69 8.78 -9.17 6.31
CA CYS A 69 7.93 -10.36 6.49
C CYS A 69 6.50 -10.04 6.94
N VAL A 70 5.86 -9.10 6.26
CA VAL A 70 4.52 -8.62 6.61
C VAL A 70 3.46 -9.58 6.08
N TYR A 71 2.53 -9.98 6.93
CA TYR A 71 1.38 -10.79 6.57
C TYR A 71 0.11 -10.30 7.27
N ALA A 72 -1.04 -10.68 6.73
CA ALA A 72 -2.34 -10.45 7.34
C ALA A 72 -3.19 -11.71 7.25
N ILE A 73 -3.89 -12.04 8.34
CA ILE A 73 -4.98 -13.02 8.33
C ILE A 73 -6.29 -12.24 8.41
N VAL A 74 -7.11 -12.36 7.37
CA VAL A 74 -8.38 -11.65 7.23
C VAL A 74 -9.50 -12.44 7.89
N THR A 75 -10.28 -11.76 8.73
CA THR A 75 -11.52 -12.30 9.32
C THR A 75 -12.66 -11.35 9.03
N ARG A 76 -13.73 -11.85 8.39
CA ARG A 76 -14.96 -11.09 8.14
C ARG A 76 -15.75 -10.94 9.45
N LEU A 77 -16.22 -9.74 9.73
CA LEU A 77 -17.11 -9.47 10.86
C LEU A 77 -18.60 -9.58 10.44
N PRO A 78 -19.53 -9.64 11.40
CA PRO A 78 -20.96 -9.78 11.10
C PRO A 78 -21.54 -8.60 10.31
N GLU A 79 -21.03 -7.39 10.53
CA GLU A 79 -21.45 -6.19 9.81
C GLU A 79 -20.79 -6.14 8.42
N GLU A 80 -21.57 -5.77 7.40
CA GLU A 80 -21.08 -5.65 6.03
C GLU A 80 -19.97 -4.61 5.93
N GLY A 81 -18.93 -4.92 5.15
CA GLY A 81 -17.77 -4.04 4.99
C GLY A 81 -16.85 -3.98 6.21
N GLN A 82 -17.11 -4.72 7.28
CA GLN A 82 -16.25 -4.77 8.46
C GLN A 82 -15.41 -6.04 8.52
N TYR A 83 -14.12 -5.86 8.78
CA TYR A 83 -13.13 -6.93 8.86
C TYR A 83 -12.15 -6.68 10.00
N MET A 84 -11.56 -7.76 10.47
CA MET A 84 -10.38 -7.74 11.34
C MET A 84 -9.21 -8.36 10.62
N PHE A 85 -8.08 -7.66 10.58
CA PHE A 85 -6.82 -8.23 10.15
C PHE A 85 -5.97 -8.51 11.37
N LEU A 86 -5.56 -9.77 11.55
CA LEU A 86 -4.42 -10.05 12.39
C LEU A 86 -3.17 -9.81 11.54
N GLN A 87 -2.57 -8.63 11.67
CA GLN A 87 -1.38 -8.26 10.91
C GLN A 87 -0.13 -8.58 11.72
N GLY A 88 0.81 -9.29 11.10
CA GLY A 88 2.10 -9.58 11.69
C GLY A 88 3.27 -9.15 10.81
N TRP A 89 4.39 -8.84 11.45
CA TRP A 89 5.63 -8.46 10.79
C TRP A 89 6.86 -8.74 11.65
N THR A 90 8.00 -8.85 11.01
CA THR A 90 9.32 -8.93 11.64
C THR A 90 9.92 -7.54 11.75
N LYS A 91 10.33 -7.14 12.97
CA LYS A 91 11.01 -5.88 13.27
C LYS A 91 12.51 -5.96 12.93
N ALA A 92 13.19 -4.82 12.97
CA ALA A 92 14.63 -4.73 12.71
C ALA A 92 15.51 -5.58 13.66
N ASP A 93 15.02 -5.88 14.86
CA ASP A 93 15.67 -6.75 15.84
C ASP A 93 15.38 -8.26 15.65
N ASN A 94 14.76 -8.62 14.51
CA ASN A 94 14.30 -9.97 14.16
C ASN A 94 13.20 -10.55 15.08
N THR A 95 12.56 -9.75 15.93
CA THR A 95 11.36 -10.17 16.65
C THR A 95 10.14 -10.07 15.74
N THR A 96 9.24 -11.06 15.80
CA THR A 96 7.97 -11.02 15.07
C THR A 96 6.86 -10.65 16.03
N THR A 97 6.00 -9.70 15.64
CA THR A 97 4.85 -9.25 16.41
C THR A 97 3.57 -9.41 15.60
N GLU A 98 2.43 -9.48 16.28
CA GLU A 98 1.09 -9.44 15.67
C GLU A 98 0.25 -8.37 16.36
N VAL A 99 -0.58 -7.66 15.61
CA VAL A 99 -1.58 -6.72 16.14
C VAL A 99 -2.91 -6.89 15.41
N PRO A 100 -4.04 -6.70 16.11
CA PRO A 100 -5.35 -6.68 15.48
C PRO A 100 -5.62 -5.30 14.88
N LEU A 101 -5.95 -5.25 13.60
CA LEU A 101 -6.37 -4.06 12.88
C LEU A 101 -7.85 -4.16 12.53
N HIS A 102 -8.60 -3.10 12.81
CA HIS A 102 -9.97 -2.94 12.37
C HIS A 102 -9.98 -2.33 10.98
N VAL A 103 -10.83 -2.88 10.12
CA VAL A 103 -10.88 -2.53 8.71
C VAL A 103 -12.32 -2.30 8.29
N ASN A 104 -12.60 -1.11 7.77
CA ASN A 104 -13.90 -0.75 7.22
C ASN A 104 -13.76 -0.47 5.73
N THR A 105 -14.55 -1.13 4.89
CA THR A 105 -14.56 -0.88 3.45
C THR A 105 -15.35 0.38 3.14
N THR A 106 -14.97 1.05 2.04
CA THR A 106 -15.62 2.27 1.60
C THR A 106 -15.45 2.50 0.10
N LYS A 107 -16.28 3.38 -0.45
CA LYS A 107 -16.17 3.87 -1.82
C LYS A 107 -15.29 5.11 -1.87
N THR A 108 -14.41 5.17 -2.85
CA THR A 108 -13.76 6.41 -3.26
C THR A 108 -14.34 6.89 -4.58
N GLU A 109 -14.27 8.19 -4.86
CA GLU A 109 -14.61 8.71 -6.18
C GLU A 109 -13.67 8.12 -7.24
N GLY A 110 -14.19 7.94 -8.46
CA GLY A 110 -13.38 7.71 -9.64
C GLY A 110 -13.33 8.96 -10.52
N TYR A 111 -12.56 8.94 -11.61
CA TYR A 111 -12.45 10.08 -12.52
C TYR A 111 -13.73 10.30 -13.31
N GLY A 112 -14.55 11.24 -12.81
CA GLY A 112 -15.82 11.62 -13.44
C GLY A 112 -16.92 10.57 -13.28
N TYR A 113 -16.83 9.69 -12.28
CA TYR A 113 -17.87 8.71 -12.00
C TYR A 113 -17.94 8.30 -10.53
N LEU A 114 -19.12 7.83 -10.14
CA LEU A 114 -19.38 7.23 -8.84
C LEU A 114 -19.31 5.72 -8.96
N ARG A 115 -18.68 5.09 -7.98
CA ARG A 115 -18.52 3.63 -7.93
C ARG A 115 -19.77 2.94 -7.43
N GLU A 116 -20.06 1.79 -8.00
CA GLU A 116 -21.18 0.96 -7.54
C GLU A 116 -20.82 0.18 -6.28
N LYS A 117 -19.55 -0.20 -6.14
CA LYS A 117 -19.03 -1.04 -5.05
C LYS A 117 -17.90 -0.36 -4.29
N ASP A 118 -17.68 -0.82 -3.07
CA ASP A 118 -16.52 -0.42 -2.28
C ASP A 118 -15.24 -0.89 -2.97
N ASN A 119 -14.25 0.00 -3.00
CA ASN A 119 -12.96 -0.24 -3.64
C ASN A 119 -11.78 0.06 -2.73
N ALA A 120 -12.03 0.50 -1.51
CA ALA A 120 -11.00 0.88 -0.57
C ALA A 120 -11.32 0.40 0.83
N MET A 121 -10.32 0.41 1.68
CA MET A 121 -10.44 0.08 3.09
C MET A 121 -9.75 1.12 3.96
N HIS A 122 -10.38 1.49 5.07
CA HIS A 122 -9.81 2.30 6.13
C HIS A 122 -9.28 1.39 7.23
N VAL A 123 -7.99 1.46 7.50
CA VAL A 123 -7.30 0.55 8.42
C VAL A 123 -6.91 1.29 9.69
N THR A 124 -7.32 0.76 10.84
CA THR A 124 -7.03 1.38 12.16
C THR A 124 -6.59 0.34 13.18
N LEU A 125 -5.70 0.74 14.08
CA LEU A 125 -5.40 0.02 15.31
C LEU A 125 -6.12 0.72 16.45
N ASN A 126 -6.85 -0.06 17.24
CA ASN A 126 -7.50 0.42 18.46
C ASN A 126 -7.36 -0.63 19.55
N LEU A 127 -6.44 -0.39 20.49
CA LEU A 127 -6.23 -1.20 21.68
C LEU A 127 -6.39 -0.29 22.92
N PRO A 128 -7.65 -0.04 23.36
CA PRO A 128 -7.93 0.89 24.45
C PRO A 128 -7.27 0.47 25.76
N GLN A 129 -7.13 -0.83 26.03
CA GLN A 129 -6.52 -1.31 27.28
C GLN A 129 -5.03 -0.92 27.38
N LEU A 130 -4.37 -0.66 26.24
CA LEU A 130 -2.98 -0.23 26.16
C LEU A 130 -2.84 1.27 25.85
N GLY A 131 -3.96 2.00 25.73
CA GLY A 131 -3.97 3.39 25.27
C GLY A 131 -3.39 3.57 23.85
N LEU A 132 -3.39 2.52 23.03
CA LEU A 132 -2.77 2.52 21.72
C LEU A 132 -3.82 2.69 20.63
N HIS A 133 -3.77 3.83 19.95
CA HIS A 133 -4.59 4.11 18.78
C HIS A 133 -3.69 4.61 17.64
N LYS A 134 -3.89 4.05 16.44
CA LYS A 134 -3.19 4.48 15.23
C LYS A 134 -4.13 4.38 14.03
N ASP A 135 -4.21 5.45 13.26
CA ASP A 135 -4.89 5.47 11.96
C ASP A 135 -3.85 5.27 10.86
N PHE A 136 -4.00 4.22 10.06
CA PHE A 136 -3.11 3.93 8.93
C PHE A 136 -3.61 4.56 7.62
N GLY A 137 -4.84 5.07 7.60
CA GLY A 137 -5.46 5.73 6.47
C GLY A 137 -6.13 4.75 5.48
N ILE A 138 -6.31 5.25 4.26
CA ILE A 138 -7.05 4.55 3.20
C ILE A 138 -6.09 3.73 2.33
N TYR A 139 -6.48 2.50 2.07
CA TYR A 139 -5.85 1.60 1.11
C TYR A 139 -6.85 1.36 -0.02
N LYS A 140 -6.54 1.82 -1.23
CA LYS A 140 -7.40 1.65 -2.40
C LYS A 140 -6.98 0.40 -3.18
N LEU A 141 -7.94 -0.43 -3.56
CA LEU A 141 -7.70 -1.55 -4.45
C LEU A 141 -7.41 -1.02 -5.87
N ILE A 142 -6.19 -1.27 -6.33
CA ILE A 142 -5.78 -1.04 -7.72
C ILE A 142 -6.30 -2.19 -8.58
N TYR A 143 -6.10 -3.42 -8.10
CA TYR A 143 -6.42 -4.65 -8.81
C TYR A 143 -6.45 -5.85 -7.86
N SER A 144 -7.42 -6.72 -8.04
CA SER A 144 -7.41 -8.09 -7.51
C SER A 144 -7.74 -9.05 -8.64
N ASP A 145 -7.08 -10.21 -8.65
CA ASP A 145 -7.51 -11.35 -9.49
C ASP A 145 -8.56 -12.23 -8.78
N ASN A 146 -8.94 -11.86 -7.55
CA ASN A 146 -9.84 -12.56 -6.64
C ASN A 146 -9.38 -14.00 -6.30
N LYS A 147 -8.09 -14.31 -6.45
CA LYS A 147 -7.54 -15.66 -6.28
C LYS A 147 -6.19 -15.66 -5.61
N GLU A 148 -5.18 -15.08 -6.26
CA GLU A 148 -3.77 -15.25 -5.93
C GLU A 148 -3.09 -13.93 -5.54
N CYS A 149 -3.59 -12.76 -5.97
CA CYS A 149 -3.03 -11.47 -5.56
C CYS A 149 -4.02 -10.32 -5.40
N ASP A 150 -3.60 -9.37 -4.58
CA ASP A 150 -4.18 -8.03 -4.44
C ASP A 150 -3.10 -6.96 -4.55
N ILE A 151 -3.43 -5.85 -5.21
CA ILE A 151 -2.56 -4.67 -5.34
C ILE A 151 -3.29 -3.47 -4.75
N LEU A 152 -2.67 -2.84 -3.76
CA LEU A 152 -3.24 -1.74 -2.99
C LEU A 152 -2.41 -0.47 -3.18
N ARG A 153 -3.09 0.67 -3.22
CA ARG A 153 -2.51 2.01 -3.11
C ARG A 153 -2.67 2.53 -1.69
N VAL A 154 -1.58 2.91 -1.06
CA VAL A 154 -1.52 3.43 0.31
C VAL A 154 -1.58 4.96 0.27
N THR A 155 -2.73 5.55 0.58
CA THR A 155 -2.93 7.00 0.39
C THR A 155 -2.17 7.85 1.41
N SER A 156 -1.80 7.27 2.55
CA SER A 156 -1.06 7.92 3.63
C SER A 156 0.46 7.98 3.42
N LYS A 157 1.01 7.25 2.44
CA LYS A 157 2.45 7.17 2.16
C LYS A 157 2.80 7.73 0.78
N GLN A 158 4.02 8.30 0.66
CA GLN A 158 4.55 8.85 -0.59
C GLN A 158 3.57 9.80 -1.33
N ASN A 159 2.93 10.73 -0.60
CA ASN A 159 1.91 11.64 -1.14
C ASN A 159 0.74 10.91 -1.85
N GLY A 160 0.41 9.72 -1.38
CA GLY A 160 -0.65 8.87 -1.92
C GLY A 160 -0.27 8.02 -3.14
N PHE A 161 1.02 7.96 -3.47
CA PHE A 161 1.51 7.16 -4.61
C PHE A 161 2.06 5.79 -4.20
N ALA A 162 2.17 5.51 -2.90
CA ALA A 162 2.71 4.25 -2.43
C ALA A 162 1.82 3.06 -2.85
N CYS A 163 2.44 1.94 -3.23
CA CYS A 163 1.76 0.70 -3.53
C CYS A 163 2.31 -0.46 -2.71
N GLU A 164 1.43 -1.43 -2.47
CA GLU A 164 1.73 -2.73 -1.87
C GLU A 164 1.10 -3.82 -2.74
N MET A 165 1.80 -4.92 -2.93
CA MET A 165 1.25 -6.12 -3.56
C MET A 165 1.28 -7.26 -2.57
N TYR A 166 0.13 -7.88 -2.39
CA TYR A 166 -0.06 -9.03 -1.53
C TYR A 166 -0.27 -10.27 -2.39
N LEU A 167 0.34 -11.39 -1.97
CA LEU A 167 0.04 -12.70 -2.49
C LEU A 167 -0.67 -13.53 -1.42
N HIS A 168 -1.74 -14.21 -1.81
CA HIS A 168 -2.37 -15.21 -0.97
C HIS A 168 -1.41 -16.39 -0.75
N SER A 169 -1.50 -17.04 0.41
CA SER A 169 -0.55 -18.06 0.87
C SER A 169 -0.36 -19.22 -0.12
N THR A 170 -1.44 -19.61 -0.80
CA THR A 170 -1.48 -20.64 -1.85
C THR A 170 -0.71 -20.27 -3.12
N ALA A 171 -0.49 -18.98 -3.38
CA ALA A 171 0.26 -18.49 -4.55
C ALA A 171 1.78 -18.43 -4.30
N LEU A 172 2.23 -18.36 -3.05
CA LEU A 172 3.64 -18.14 -2.71
C LEU A 172 4.61 -19.15 -3.36
N GLY A 173 4.21 -20.42 -3.45
CA GLY A 173 5.02 -21.48 -4.07
C GLY A 173 5.20 -21.31 -5.58
N LYS A 174 4.21 -20.71 -6.26
CA LYS A 174 4.24 -20.44 -7.71
C LYS A 174 4.89 -19.10 -8.04
N GLY A 175 4.84 -18.16 -7.10
CA GLY A 175 5.28 -16.78 -7.29
C GLY A 175 4.15 -15.86 -7.75
N VAL A 176 4.52 -14.66 -8.20
CA VAL A 176 3.58 -13.62 -8.60
C VAL A 176 2.87 -14.01 -9.91
N PRO A 177 1.53 -13.98 -9.99
CA PRO A 177 0.81 -14.21 -11.25
C PRO A 177 1.21 -13.16 -12.32
N PRO A 178 1.32 -13.53 -13.61
CA PRO A 178 1.78 -12.61 -14.65
C PRO A 178 0.93 -11.34 -14.80
N ASP A 179 -0.39 -11.45 -14.60
CA ASP A 179 -1.30 -10.30 -14.69
C ASP A 179 -1.10 -9.34 -13.51
N CYS A 180 -0.95 -9.87 -12.30
CA CYS A 180 -0.57 -9.10 -11.11
C CYS A 180 0.75 -8.37 -11.31
N ASP A 181 1.76 -9.03 -11.89
CA ASP A 181 3.04 -8.39 -12.15
C ASP A 181 2.93 -7.25 -13.15
N ARG A 182 2.24 -7.49 -14.26
CA ARG A 182 2.01 -6.50 -15.30
C ARG A 182 1.26 -5.28 -14.75
N ILE A 183 0.18 -5.49 -14.00
CA ILE A 183 -0.63 -4.41 -13.44
C ILE A 183 0.14 -3.63 -12.38
N TYR A 184 0.89 -4.31 -11.51
CA TYR A 184 1.70 -3.63 -10.49
C TYR A 184 2.74 -2.71 -11.14
N ARG A 185 3.50 -3.20 -12.13
CA ARG A 185 4.51 -2.38 -12.84
C ARG A 185 3.88 -1.25 -13.64
N TYR A 186 2.65 -1.43 -14.11
CA TYR A 186 1.91 -0.39 -14.81
C TYR A 186 1.42 0.71 -13.87
N ALA A 187 0.82 0.35 -12.73
CA ALA A 187 0.22 1.29 -11.79
C ALA A 187 1.23 1.93 -10.82
N CYS A 188 2.32 1.23 -10.49
CA CYS A 188 3.20 1.52 -9.35
C CYS A 188 4.65 1.78 -9.76
N GLY A 189 4.90 2.11 -11.03
CA GLY A 189 6.23 2.34 -11.58
C GLY A 189 6.82 1.11 -12.25
N LYS A 190 7.40 1.31 -13.44
CA LYS A 190 7.91 0.21 -14.28
C LYS A 190 9.28 -0.30 -13.87
N GLU A 191 10.11 0.56 -13.29
CA GLU A 191 11.51 0.27 -12.98
C GLU A 191 11.67 -0.46 -11.64
N ASP A 192 12.55 -1.46 -11.60
CA ASP A 192 12.74 -2.31 -10.40
C ASP A 192 13.30 -1.54 -9.19
N ARG A 193 13.96 -0.39 -9.42
CA ARG A 193 14.42 0.50 -8.33
C ARG A 193 13.29 1.04 -7.46
N TYR A 194 12.06 0.96 -7.94
CA TYR A 194 10.87 1.34 -7.20
C TYR A 194 10.36 0.21 -6.31
N HIS A 195 10.76 -1.04 -6.55
CA HIS A 195 10.09 -2.21 -5.94
C HIS A 195 10.97 -2.85 -4.87
N TYR A 196 10.53 -2.71 -3.62
CA TYR A 196 11.18 -3.32 -2.46
C TYR A 196 10.53 -4.67 -2.16
N GLN A 197 11.33 -5.72 -2.17
CA GLN A 197 10.89 -7.07 -1.78
C GLN A 197 10.66 -7.13 -0.26
N VAL A 198 9.48 -7.59 0.15
CA VAL A 198 9.10 -7.70 1.57
C VAL A 198 9.02 -9.16 2.00
N TYR A 199 8.31 -9.98 1.24
CA TYR A 199 8.27 -11.43 1.47
C TYR A 199 9.57 -12.09 0.99
N LYS A 200 10.11 -13.00 1.78
CA LYS A 200 11.21 -13.90 1.42
C LYS A 200 10.89 -15.30 1.91
N LYS A 201 11.55 -16.32 1.37
CA LYS A 201 11.25 -17.73 1.68
C LYS A 201 11.47 -18.08 3.16
N GLU A 202 12.33 -17.33 3.83
CA GLU A 202 12.62 -17.43 5.26
C GLU A 202 11.57 -16.78 6.17
N CYS A 203 10.63 -16.01 5.61
CA CYS A 203 9.56 -15.39 6.38
C CYS A 203 8.66 -16.43 7.04
N LYS A 204 8.32 -16.17 8.30
CA LYS A 204 7.50 -17.06 9.13
C LYS A 204 6.49 -16.23 9.90
N MET A 205 5.32 -16.81 10.13
CA MET A 205 4.36 -16.23 11.06
C MET A 205 4.91 -16.22 12.48
N HIS A 206 4.33 -15.39 13.34
CA HIS A 206 4.61 -15.40 14.76
C HIS A 206 4.34 -16.80 15.33
N ASN A 207 5.36 -17.41 15.93
CA ASN A 207 5.22 -18.70 16.60
C ASN A 207 4.36 -18.49 17.85
N ARG A 208 3.14 -19.05 17.85
CA ARG A 208 2.36 -19.22 19.07
C ARG A 208 2.91 -20.43 19.81
N THR A 209 3.87 -20.21 20.70
CA THR A 209 4.26 -21.20 21.73
C THR A 209 3.15 -21.36 22.75
#